data_AF-A0AAD4GAZ7-F1
#
_entry.id   AF-A0AAD4GAZ7-F1
#
_cell.length_a   1.000
_cell.length_b   1.000
_cell.length_c   1.000
_cell.angle_alpha   90.00
_cell.angle_beta   90.00
_cell.angle_gamma   90.00
#
_symmetry.space_group_name_H-M   'P 1'
#
loop_
_entity.id
_entity.type
_entity.pdbx_description
1 polymer ?
#
loop_
_entity_poly.entity_id
_entity_poly.type
_entity_poly.pdbx_seq_one_letter_code
_entity_poly.pdbx_strand_id
1 'polypeptide(L)'
;MDTAPRMAKVAGEAISPLIEALALLDLSALDLGKVASFRKTLAGKLATLLTELRCAYLGVSLADVRRGRPGSVSTPAPTPVFDIAPRGRTPASAFLAPRTRVLYEFVRAELGIRMHGADNLRGSVFGMRDGTLPGLEMEEAVMGGSMDTTLGDKVAVIVEAIRDGRMARVLARACAGVEA
;
A
#
# COMPACT_ATOMS: atom_id res chain seq x y z
N MET A 1 0.58 5.43 -11.17
CA MET A 1 1.20 4.52 -12.15
C MET A 1 0.30 3.31 -12.30
N ASP A 2 -0.13 2.99 -13.51
CA ASP A 2 -1.09 1.90 -13.74
C ASP A 2 -0.46 0.53 -13.41
N THR A 3 -1.17 -0.27 -12.61
CA THR A 3 -0.69 -1.56 -12.10
C THR A 3 -0.90 -2.67 -13.13
N ALA A 4 -1.97 -2.60 -13.92
CA ALA A 4 -2.32 -3.61 -14.91
C ALA A 4 -1.24 -3.82 -16.00
N PRO A 5 -0.74 -2.78 -16.70
CA PRO A 5 0.26 -2.97 -17.77
C PRO A 5 1.60 -3.48 -17.21
N ARG A 6 1.95 -3.10 -15.98
CA ARG A 6 3.18 -3.59 -15.32
C ARG A 6 3.07 -5.08 -14.99
N MET A 7 1.94 -5.53 -14.46
CA MET A 7 1.74 -6.95 -14.15
C MET A 7 1.64 -7.79 -15.41
N ALA A 8 1.09 -7.25 -16.51
CA ALA A 8 1.12 -7.90 -17.82
C ALA A 8 2.56 -8.10 -18.33
N LYS A 9 3.43 -7.09 -18.16
CA LYS A 9 4.85 -7.21 -18.48
C LYS A 9 5.53 -8.29 -17.63
N VAL A 10 5.36 -8.26 -16.31
CA VAL A 10 5.94 -9.26 -15.39
C VAL A 10 5.47 -10.68 -15.73
N ALA A 11 4.19 -10.86 -16.03
CA ALA A 11 3.66 -12.16 -16.46
C ALA A 11 4.22 -12.61 -17.80
N GLY A 12 4.59 -11.68 -18.69
CA GLY A 12 5.27 -11.96 -19.95
C GLY A 12 6.69 -12.48 -19.74
N GLU A 13 7.46 -11.89 -18.82
CA GLU A 13 8.83 -12.33 -18.50
C GLU A 13 8.86 -13.77 -17.94
N ALA A 14 7.78 -14.21 -17.28
CA ALA A 14 7.67 -15.57 -16.76
C ALA A 14 7.53 -16.65 -17.85
N ILE A 15 7.30 -16.27 -19.11
CA ILE A 15 7.10 -17.23 -20.21
C ILE A 15 8.42 -17.84 -20.68
N SER A 16 9.52 -17.08 -20.74
CA SER A 16 10.82 -17.59 -21.20
C SER A 16 11.28 -18.83 -20.41
N PRO A 17 11.37 -18.78 -19.07
CA PRO A 17 11.78 -19.96 -18.30
C PRO A 17 10.77 -21.10 -18.38
N LEU A 18 9.48 -20.80 -18.61
CA LEU A 18 8.45 -21.82 -18.78
C LEU A 18 8.61 -22.57 -20.12
N ILE A 19 8.89 -21.86 -21.21
CA ILE A 19 9.16 -22.47 -22.52
C ILE A 19 10.44 -23.29 -22.46
N GLU A 20 11.50 -22.79 -21.82
CA GLU A 20 12.75 -23.54 -21.62
C GLU A 20 12.51 -24.85 -20.85
N ALA A 21 11.74 -24.81 -19.76
CA ALA A 21 11.41 -25.99 -18.99
C ALA A 21 10.56 -27.00 -19.79
N LEU A 22 9.65 -26.51 -20.63
CA LEU A 22 8.79 -27.38 -21.46
C LEU A 22 9.51 -27.94 -22.68
N ALA A 23 10.52 -27.25 -23.21
CA ALA A 23 11.38 -27.75 -24.27
C ALA A 23 12.15 -29.01 -23.85
N LEU A 24 12.38 -29.20 -22.54
CA LEU A 24 12.99 -30.41 -21.98
C LEU A 24 12.02 -31.60 -21.83
N LEU A 25 10.70 -31.38 -21.95
CA LEU A 25 9.65 -32.35 -21.56
C LEU A 25 8.78 -32.82 -22.73
N ASP A 26 9.28 -32.72 -23.96
CA ASP A 26 8.57 -33.01 -25.23
C ASP A 26 7.51 -31.96 -25.59
N LEU A 27 7.79 -31.21 -26.67
CA LEU A 27 7.03 -30.04 -27.11
C LEU A 27 5.72 -30.39 -27.85
N SER A 28 5.51 -31.66 -28.15
CA SER A 28 4.36 -32.15 -28.92
C SER A 28 3.00 -31.89 -28.25
N ALA A 29 2.98 -31.64 -26.93
CA ALA A 29 1.79 -31.30 -26.16
C ALA A 29 1.63 -29.77 -25.86
N LEU A 30 2.51 -28.92 -26.38
CA LEU A 30 2.52 -27.50 -26.05
C LEU A 30 1.41 -26.72 -26.76
N ASP A 31 0.36 -26.39 -26.02
CA ASP A 31 -0.73 -25.53 -26.50
C ASP A 31 -0.40 -24.05 -26.20
N LEU A 32 0.01 -23.31 -27.23
CA LEU A 32 0.30 -21.86 -27.17
C LEU A 32 -0.92 -21.04 -26.69
N GLY A 33 -2.14 -21.50 -26.94
CA GLY A 33 -3.36 -20.86 -26.45
C GLY A 33 -3.45 -20.92 -24.91
N LYS A 34 -3.03 -22.04 -24.31
CA LYS A 34 -2.94 -22.18 -22.85
C LYS A 34 -1.87 -21.26 -22.26
N VAL A 35 -0.75 -21.05 -22.96
CA VAL A 35 0.30 -20.10 -22.53
C VAL A 35 -0.23 -18.66 -22.50
N ALA A 36 -0.99 -18.25 -23.52
CA ALA A 36 -1.61 -16.91 -23.55
C ALA A 36 -2.65 -16.73 -22.43
N SER A 37 -3.48 -17.74 -22.18
CA SER A 37 -4.46 -17.75 -21.08
C SER A 37 -3.78 -17.72 -19.71
N PHE A 38 -2.70 -18.50 -19.53
CA PHE A 38 -1.88 -18.49 -18.34
C PHE A 38 -1.32 -17.10 -18.05
N ARG A 39 -0.71 -16.44 -19.05
CA ARG A 39 -0.18 -15.07 -18.90
C ARG A 39 -1.25 -14.08 -18.43
N LYS A 40 -2.43 -14.11 -19.06
CA LYS A 40 -3.54 -13.21 -18.69
C LYS A 40 -4.01 -13.45 -17.26
N THR A 41 -4.17 -14.72 -16.88
CA THR A 41 -4.58 -15.12 -15.54
C THR A 41 -3.52 -14.74 -14.49
N LEU A 42 -2.25 -14.98 -14.79
CA LEU A 42 -1.13 -14.62 -13.93
C LEU A 42 -1.06 -13.11 -13.71
N ALA A 43 -1.16 -12.31 -14.78
CA ALA A 43 -1.17 -10.86 -14.69
C ALA A 43 -2.30 -10.34 -13.79
N GLY A 44 -3.50 -10.91 -13.92
CA GLY A 44 -4.65 -10.59 -13.07
C GLY A 44 -4.38 -10.93 -11.59
N LYS A 45 -3.89 -12.14 -11.31
CA LYS A 45 -3.56 -12.58 -9.94
C LYS A 45 -2.46 -11.71 -9.31
N LEU A 46 -1.42 -11.35 -10.06
CA LEU A 46 -0.35 -10.48 -9.58
C LEU A 46 -0.85 -9.06 -9.28
N ALA A 47 -1.78 -8.53 -10.08
CA ALA A 47 -2.40 -7.22 -9.81
C ALA A 47 -3.22 -7.24 -8.51
N THR A 48 -4.00 -8.31 -8.29
CA THR A 48 -4.74 -8.50 -7.04
C THR A 48 -3.78 -8.63 -5.86
N LEU A 49 -2.77 -9.51 -5.97
CA LEU A 49 -1.75 -9.71 -4.93
C LEU A 49 -1.06 -8.40 -4.54
N LEU A 50 -0.65 -7.60 -5.53
CA LEU A 50 0.00 -6.31 -5.26
C LEU A 50 -0.95 -5.33 -4.56
N THR A 51 -2.24 -5.36 -4.88
CA THR A 51 -3.25 -4.52 -4.25
C THR A 51 -3.45 -4.92 -2.79
N GLU A 52 -3.57 -6.22 -2.50
CA GLU A 52 -3.66 -6.74 -1.13
C GLU A 52 -2.41 -6.42 -0.32
N LEU A 53 -1.21 -6.58 -0.89
CA LEU A 53 0.05 -6.23 -0.23
C LEU A 53 0.12 -4.74 0.11
N ARG A 54 -0.35 -3.86 -0.78
CA ARG A 54 -0.43 -2.42 -0.53
C ARG A 54 -1.43 -2.10 0.58
N CYS A 55 -2.60 -2.74 0.58
CA CYS A 55 -3.59 -2.59 1.64
C CYS A 55 -3.01 -2.99 3.00
N ALA A 56 -2.43 -4.19 3.08
CA ALA A 56 -1.80 -4.70 4.29
C ALA A 56 -0.65 -3.81 4.80
N TYR A 57 0.14 -3.24 3.89
CA TYR A 57 1.25 -2.35 4.23
C TYR A 57 0.81 -0.95 4.66
N LEU A 58 -0.23 -0.39 4.03
CA LEU A 58 -0.74 0.95 4.33
C LEU A 58 -1.78 0.95 5.46
N GLY A 59 -2.24 -0.22 5.91
CA GLY A 59 -3.31 -0.34 6.90
C GLY A 59 -4.68 0.10 6.36
N VAL A 60 -4.90 -0.08 5.06
CA VAL A 60 -6.16 0.28 4.36
C VAL A 60 -6.95 -1.00 4.11
N SER A 61 -8.27 -0.97 4.30
CA SER A 61 -9.15 -2.08 3.95
C SER A 61 -9.34 -2.20 2.43
N LEU A 62 -9.33 -3.42 1.90
CA LEU A 62 -9.62 -3.69 0.48
C LEU A 62 -10.99 -3.14 0.04
N ALA A 63 -11.95 -3.08 0.96
CA ALA A 63 -13.28 -2.52 0.69
C ALA A 63 -13.23 -1.01 0.36
N ASP A 64 -12.25 -0.28 0.88
CA ASP A 64 -12.16 1.18 0.71
C ASP A 64 -11.50 1.58 -0.61
N VAL A 65 -10.71 0.70 -1.21
CA VAL A 65 -9.94 0.92 -2.44
C VAL A 65 -10.85 1.15 -3.67
N ARG A 66 -12.06 0.60 -3.69
CA ARG A 66 -12.97 0.70 -4.86
C ARG A 66 -13.93 1.89 -4.86
N ARG A 67 -14.19 2.49 -3.71
CA ARG A 67 -15.21 3.56 -3.59
C ARG A 67 -14.80 4.88 -4.28
N GLY A 68 -13.59 5.00 -4.82
CA GLY A 68 -13.11 6.21 -5.50
C GLY A 68 -13.15 6.20 -7.03
N ARG A 69 -13.79 5.22 -7.70
CA ARG A 69 -13.96 5.25 -9.17
C ARG A 69 -15.44 5.30 -9.56
N PRO A 70 -16.01 6.50 -9.80
CA PRO A 70 -17.37 6.61 -10.34
C PRO A 70 -17.38 6.07 -11.79
N GLY A 71 -18.31 5.15 -12.09
CA GLY A 71 -18.54 4.65 -13.46
C GLY A 71 -18.17 3.18 -13.74
N SER A 72 -17.56 2.44 -12.80
CA SER A 72 -17.32 1.00 -12.95
C SER A 72 -18.51 0.18 -12.44
N VAL A 73 -19.62 0.23 -13.17
CA VAL A 73 -20.78 -0.66 -12.94
C VAL A 73 -20.34 -2.10 -13.24
N SER A 74 -20.60 -3.04 -12.32
CA SER A 74 -20.54 -4.52 -12.49
C SER A 74 -19.23 -5.30 -12.28
N THR A 75 -18.31 -4.90 -11.40
CA THR A 75 -17.26 -5.83 -10.93
C THR A 75 -17.56 -6.31 -9.50
N PRO A 76 -17.73 -7.63 -9.23
CA PRO A 76 -17.96 -8.15 -7.88
C PRO A 76 -16.83 -7.71 -6.95
N ALA A 77 -17.15 -7.40 -5.68
CA ALA A 77 -16.19 -6.95 -4.67
C ALA A 77 -14.90 -7.79 -4.75
N PRO A 78 -13.70 -7.19 -4.64
CA PRO A 78 -12.49 -7.98 -4.67
C PRO A 78 -12.49 -8.81 -3.39
N THR A 79 -12.85 -10.07 -3.51
CA THR A 79 -12.65 -11.04 -2.45
C THR A 79 -11.15 -11.13 -2.21
N PRO A 80 -10.70 -11.12 -0.94
CA PRO A 80 -9.30 -11.39 -0.65
C PRO A 80 -8.97 -12.75 -1.26
N VAL A 81 -8.04 -12.75 -2.22
CA VAL A 81 -7.56 -13.96 -2.88
C VAL A 81 -6.43 -14.57 -2.06
N PHE A 82 -5.63 -13.73 -1.38
CA PHE A 82 -4.43 -14.16 -0.67
C PHE A 82 -4.50 -13.97 0.85
N ASP A 83 -5.56 -13.33 1.37
CA ASP A 83 -5.83 -13.10 2.80
C ASP A 83 -4.62 -12.55 3.58
N ILE A 84 -4.03 -11.49 3.06
CA ILE A 84 -2.79 -10.94 3.60
C ILE A 84 -3.07 -10.15 4.89
N ALA A 85 -2.50 -10.63 5.99
CA ALA A 85 -2.59 -9.96 7.28
C ALA A 85 -2.00 -8.53 7.25
N PRO A 86 -2.61 -7.57 7.98
CA PRO A 86 -2.11 -6.20 8.07
C PRO A 86 -0.77 -6.16 8.81
N ARG A 87 0.14 -5.29 8.35
CA ARG A 87 1.51 -5.18 8.91
C ARG A 87 1.63 -4.22 10.11
N GLY A 88 0.50 -3.70 10.60
CA GLY A 88 0.46 -2.79 11.73
C GLY A 88 0.88 -1.35 11.41
N ARG A 89 1.11 -0.55 12.45
CA ARG A 89 1.41 0.90 12.33
C ARG A 89 2.83 1.19 11.86
N THR A 90 3.76 0.26 12.12
CA THR A 90 5.19 0.41 11.89
C THR A 90 5.75 -0.72 11.00
N PRO A 91 5.22 -0.89 9.77
CA PRO A 91 5.53 -2.04 8.93
C PRO A 91 7.01 -2.14 8.52
N ALA A 92 7.77 -1.04 8.58
CA ALA A 92 9.19 -1.03 8.23
C ALA A 92 10.12 -1.27 9.41
N SER A 93 9.63 -1.28 10.66
CA SER A 93 10.49 -1.34 11.86
C SER A 93 11.49 -2.49 11.85
N ALA A 94 11.03 -3.68 11.45
CA ALA A 94 11.87 -4.88 11.40
C ALA A 94 13.09 -4.74 10.46
N PHE A 95 13.03 -3.86 9.46
CA PHE A 95 14.07 -3.67 8.46
C PHE A 95 14.97 -2.46 8.72
N LEU A 96 14.64 -1.63 9.72
CA LEU A 96 15.42 -0.46 10.09
C LEU A 96 16.49 -0.81 11.13
N ALA A 97 17.64 -0.18 10.99
CA ALA A 97 18.71 -0.24 11.98
C ALA A 97 18.20 0.29 13.34
N PRO A 98 18.69 -0.21 14.49
CA PRO A 98 18.17 0.16 15.80
C PRO A 98 18.08 1.68 16.04
N ARG A 99 19.09 2.44 15.60
CA ARG A 99 19.14 3.90 15.78
C ARG A 99 18.08 4.66 14.99
N THR A 100 17.84 4.27 13.73
CA THR A 100 16.86 4.92 12.86
C THR A 100 15.44 4.40 13.09
N ARG A 101 15.30 3.17 13.58
CA ARG A 101 14.02 2.57 13.99
C ARG A 101 13.31 3.42 15.05
N VAL A 102 14.04 3.91 16.05
CA VAL A 102 13.46 4.70 17.15
C VAL A 102 12.80 5.99 16.65
N LEU A 103 13.40 6.70 15.67
CA LEU A 103 12.78 7.87 15.05
C LEU A 103 11.55 7.48 14.22
N TYR A 104 11.65 6.41 13.45
CA TYR A 104 10.54 5.93 12.62
C TYR A 104 9.33 5.54 13.48
N GLU A 105 9.54 4.80 14.57
CA GLU A 105 8.49 4.38 15.50
C GLU A 105 7.90 5.57 16.24
N PHE A 106 8.70 6.56 16.63
CA PHE A 106 8.20 7.81 17.19
C PHE A 106 7.20 8.49 16.24
N VAL A 107 7.57 8.66 14.97
CA VAL A 107 6.69 9.30 13.98
C VAL A 107 5.43 8.47 13.70
N ARG A 108 5.56 7.15 13.53
CA ARG A 108 4.44 6.29 13.10
C ARG A 108 3.52 5.87 14.23
N ALA A 109 4.09 5.46 15.37
CA ALA A 109 3.34 4.91 16.49
C ALA A 109 3.00 5.98 17.53
N GLU A 110 3.97 6.81 17.93
CA GLU A 110 3.74 7.81 18.99
C GLU A 110 2.99 9.06 18.47
N LEU A 111 3.42 9.63 17.33
CA LEU A 111 2.71 10.75 16.71
C LEU A 111 1.47 10.31 15.90
N GLY A 112 1.27 9.01 15.71
CA GLY A 112 0.12 8.44 14.99
C GLY A 112 0.10 8.76 13.48
N ILE A 113 1.23 9.15 12.89
CA ILE A 113 1.28 9.56 11.49
C ILE A 113 1.26 8.33 10.59
N ARG A 114 0.12 8.05 9.95
CA ARG A 114 -0.06 6.92 9.01
C ARG A 114 0.83 7.04 7.76
N MET A 115 1.08 5.90 7.11
CA MET A 115 1.81 5.84 5.84
C MET A 115 1.13 6.70 4.77
N HIS A 116 1.93 7.46 4.02
CA HIS A 116 1.41 8.25 2.91
C HIS A 116 1.11 7.34 1.71
N GLY A 117 0.09 7.70 0.92
CA GLY A 117 -0.33 6.96 -0.27
C GLY A 117 -1.58 6.11 -0.11
N ALA A 118 -2.19 6.07 1.09
CA ALA A 118 -3.52 5.48 1.30
C ALA A 118 -4.58 6.15 0.38
N ASP A 119 -4.51 7.47 0.24
CA ASP A 119 -5.41 8.28 -0.60
C ASP A 119 -5.30 7.87 -2.07
N ASN A 120 -4.07 7.72 -2.57
CA ASN A 120 -3.80 7.25 -3.93
C ASN A 120 -4.35 5.85 -4.18
N LEU A 121 -4.34 4.99 -3.15
CA LEU A 121 -4.92 3.64 -3.25
C LEU A 121 -6.45 3.70 -3.27
N ARG A 122 -7.06 4.60 -2.48
CA ARG A 122 -8.51 4.82 -2.45
C ARG A 122 -9.05 5.57 -3.66
N GLY A 123 -8.18 6.19 -4.46
CA GLY A 123 -8.57 7.04 -5.58
C GLY A 123 -9.13 8.40 -5.13
N SER A 124 -8.89 8.82 -3.88
CA SER A 124 -9.24 10.15 -3.41
C SER A 124 -8.17 11.15 -3.82
N VAL A 125 -8.58 12.27 -4.41
CA VAL A 125 -7.69 13.36 -4.83
C VAL A 125 -7.79 14.46 -3.78
N PHE A 126 -6.71 14.72 -3.04
CA PHE A 126 -6.66 15.72 -1.95
C PHE A 126 -7.74 15.53 -0.87
N GLY A 127 -8.04 14.29 -0.48
CA GLY A 127 -9.11 13.99 0.48
C GLY A 127 -10.51 14.10 -0.12
N MET A 128 -10.69 14.73 -1.28
CA MET A 128 -11.95 14.72 -2.01
C MET A 128 -12.11 13.39 -2.73
N ARG A 129 -13.10 12.60 -2.31
CA ARG A 129 -13.57 11.45 -3.09
C ARG A 129 -14.20 11.97 -4.38
N ASP A 130 -13.83 11.36 -5.50
CA ASP A 130 -14.38 11.66 -6.82
C ASP A 130 -15.90 11.38 -6.81
N GLY A 131 -16.72 12.44 -6.67
CA GLY A 131 -18.19 12.36 -6.68
C GLY A 131 -18.93 12.70 -5.38
N THR A 132 -18.27 13.01 -4.26
CA THR A 132 -18.95 13.52 -3.05
C THR A 132 -18.97 15.05 -3.06
N LEU A 133 -20.17 15.63 -3.10
CA LEU A 133 -20.39 17.06 -2.93
C LEU A 133 -19.77 17.55 -1.62
N PRO A 134 -19.17 18.76 -1.59
CA PRO A 134 -18.61 19.33 -0.37
C PRO A 134 -19.73 19.55 0.64
N GLY A 135 -19.78 18.75 1.71
CA GLY A 135 -20.78 18.87 2.77
C GLY A 135 -21.16 17.58 3.50
N LEU A 136 -20.94 16.41 2.90
CA LEU A 136 -21.29 15.11 3.52
C LEU A 136 -20.16 14.51 4.39
N GLU A 137 -18.95 15.07 4.34
CA GLU A 137 -17.81 14.58 5.14
C GLU A 137 -17.88 15.00 6.62
N MET A 138 -18.72 15.98 6.97
CA MET A 138 -18.91 16.38 8.37
C MET A 138 -19.67 15.33 9.20
N GLU A 139 -20.54 14.52 8.60
CA GLU A 139 -21.28 13.48 9.35
C GLU A 139 -20.42 12.22 9.58
N GLU A 140 -19.50 11.85 8.68
CA GLU A 140 -18.56 10.73 8.90
C GLU A 140 -17.48 11.06 9.94
N ALA A 141 -17.18 12.35 10.16
CA ALA A 141 -16.27 12.81 11.22
C ALA A 141 -16.83 12.57 12.65
N VAL A 142 -18.16 12.45 12.78
CA VAL A 142 -18.84 12.17 14.06
C VAL A 142 -18.72 10.68 14.45
N MET A 143 -18.38 9.80 13.50
CA MET A 143 -18.29 8.35 13.68
C MET A 143 -16.85 7.81 13.66
N GLY A 144 -15.86 8.58 14.15
CA GLY A 144 -14.51 8.08 14.41
C GLY A 144 -13.69 7.73 13.16
N GLY A 145 -14.15 8.16 11.98
CA GLY A 145 -13.37 8.08 10.75
C GLY A 145 -12.17 9.03 10.84
N SER A 146 -10.97 8.49 11.06
CA SER A 146 -9.74 9.27 11.00
C SER A 146 -9.62 9.91 9.62
N MET A 147 -9.92 11.21 9.53
CA MET A 147 -9.67 12.03 8.34
C MET A 147 -8.22 11.81 7.90
N ASP A 148 -8.05 11.51 6.63
CA ASP A 148 -6.73 11.46 6.04
C ASP A 148 -6.19 12.88 5.98
N THR A 149 -5.35 13.19 6.99
CA THR A 149 -4.73 14.49 7.14
C THR A 149 -3.82 14.79 5.96
N THR A 150 -3.77 16.07 5.59
CA THR A 150 -2.92 16.53 4.49
C THR A 150 -1.45 16.30 4.83
N LEU A 151 -0.56 16.38 3.83
CA LEU A 151 0.87 16.32 4.10
C LEU A 151 1.31 17.47 5.04
N GLY A 152 0.69 18.64 4.88
CA GLY A 152 0.92 19.81 5.74
C GLY A 152 0.60 19.53 7.19
N ASP A 153 -0.56 18.93 7.48
CA ASP A 153 -0.97 18.56 8.84
C ASP A 153 0.00 17.57 9.48
N LYS A 154 0.46 16.58 8.71
CA LYS A 154 1.44 15.58 9.18
C LYS A 154 2.77 16.24 9.51
N VAL A 155 3.23 17.18 8.69
CA VAL A 155 4.44 17.96 8.94
C VAL A 155 4.26 18.86 10.17
N ALA A 156 3.11 19.52 10.31
CA ALA A 156 2.79 20.35 11.47
C ALA A 156 2.86 19.56 12.78
N VAL A 157 2.31 18.34 12.83
CA VAL A 157 2.41 17.46 14.02
C VAL A 157 3.86 17.15 14.38
N ILE A 158 4.74 16.95 13.39
CA ILE A 158 6.17 16.73 13.62
C ILE A 158 6.84 18.01 14.13
N VAL A 159 6.52 19.18 13.54
CA VAL A 159 7.06 20.47 13.96
C VAL A 159 6.68 20.79 15.40
N GLU A 160 5.42 20.58 15.79
CA GLU A 160 5.01 20.77 17.18
C GLU A 160 5.71 19.78 18.12
N ALA A 161 5.92 18.52 17.70
CA ALA A 161 6.72 17.57 18.49
C ALA A 161 8.18 17.99 18.67
N ILE A 162 8.76 18.70 17.70
CA ILE A 162 10.10 19.30 17.82
C ILE A 162 10.06 20.49 18.77
N ARG A 163 9.08 21.38 18.62
CA ARG A 163 8.89 22.57 19.46
C ARG A 163 8.70 22.21 20.94
N ASP A 164 7.96 21.14 21.21
CA ASP A 164 7.73 20.59 22.55
C ASP A 164 8.95 19.87 23.15
N GLY A 165 10.04 19.74 22.39
CA GLY A 165 11.24 19.01 22.81
C GLY A 165 11.07 17.47 22.87
N ARG A 166 9.93 16.92 22.40
CA ARG A 166 9.70 15.46 22.36
C ARG A 166 10.70 14.77 21.44
N MET A 167 10.99 15.37 20.29
CA MET A 167 11.99 14.85 19.34
C MET A 167 13.41 14.79 19.94
N ALA A 168 13.79 15.77 20.77
CA ALA A 168 15.12 15.79 21.39
C ALA A 168 15.37 14.55 22.27
N ARG A 169 14.34 14.09 23.00
CA ARG A 169 14.41 12.85 23.81
C ARG A 169 14.59 11.60 22.96
N VAL A 170 13.94 11.56 21.79
CA VAL A 170 14.06 10.46 20.82
C VAL A 170 15.45 10.43 20.22
N LEU A 171 15.99 11.58 19.84
CA LEU A 171 17.35 11.72 19.29
C LEU A 171 18.42 11.34 20.32
N ALA A 172 18.27 11.77 21.58
CA ALA A 172 19.18 11.36 22.65
C ALA A 172 19.24 9.83 22.80
N ARG A 173 18.10 9.14 22.69
CA ARG A 173 18.05 7.66 22.67
C ARG A 173 18.73 7.08 21.42
N ALA A 174 18.52 7.67 20.26
CA ALA A 174 19.11 7.20 19.01
C ALA A 174 20.65 7.35 18.99
N CYS A 175 21.19 8.37 19.66
CA CYS A 175 22.61 8.64 19.77
C CYS A 175 23.29 8.01 21.01
N ALA A 176 22.54 7.29 21.83
CA ALA A 176 23.11 6.63 23.01
C ALA A 176 24.28 5.71 22.62
N GLY A 177 25.42 5.87 23.29
CA GLY A 177 26.64 5.10 23.02
C GLY A 177 27.44 5.55 21.79
N VAL A 178 27.23 6.77 21.30
CA VAL A 178 28.16 7.43 20.37
C VAL A 178 29.07 8.31 21.21
N GLU A 179 30.36 7.98 21.29
CA GLU A 179 31.35 8.91 21.84
C GLU A 179 31.59 10.03 20.82
N ALA A 180 31.69 11.26 21.32
CA ALA A 180 31.79 12.49 20.53
C ALA A 180 33.18 12.72 19.95
#